data_AF-A0A956F556-F1
#
_entry.id   AF-A0A956F556-F1
#
_cell.length_a   1.000
_cell.length_b   1.000
_cell.length_c   1.000
_cell.angle_alpha   90.00
_cell.angle_beta   90.00
_cell.angle_gamma   90.00
#
_symmetry.space_group_name_H-M   'P 1'
#
loop_
_entity.id
_entity.type
_entity.pdbx_description
1 polymer ?
#
loop_
_entity_poly.entity_id
_entity_poly.type
_entity_poly.pdbx_seq_one_letter_code
_entity_poly.pdbx_strand_id
1 'polypeptide(L)'
;MTAAAEHRFNDVYASGRVTEAGCNAHGRCKLRNAEATQPTLAAEGGAFIAAMYAAEDEAQKLELRGNALLAHRRSKIRPIVDEFERWCEAIEP
;
A
#
# COMPACT_ATOMS: atom_id res chain seq x y z
N MET A 1 -9.11 -17.05 9.74
CA MET A 1 -8.02 -16.06 9.74
C MET A 1 -8.65 -14.69 9.89
N THR A 2 -8.46 -14.02 11.02
CA THR A 2 -8.83 -12.61 11.18
C THR A 2 -7.70 -11.78 10.59
N ALA A 3 -7.96 -11.15 9.46
CA ALA A 3 -7.04 -10.19 8.89
C ALA A 3 -6.81 -9.03 9.88
N ALA A 4 -5.58 -8.51 9.93
CA ALA A 4 -5.27 -7.23 10.58
C ALA A 4 -5.80 -6.05 9.74
N ALA A 5 -7.07 -6.15 9.33
CA ALA A 5 -7.80 -5.23 8.50
C ALA A 5 -9.01 -4.72 9.30
N GLU A 6 -9.44 -3.48 9.02
CA GLU A 6 -10.72 -3.00 9.53
C GLU A 6 -11.85 -3.97 9.13
N HIS A 7 -12.86 -4.19 9.99
CA HIS A 7 -13.95 -5.15 9.74
C HIS A 7 -14.64 -5.00 8.37
N ARG A 8 -14.59 -3.80 7.77
CA ARG A 8 -15.10 -3.50 6.42
C ARG A 8 -14.44 -4.33 5.31
N PHE A 9 -13.28 -4.95 5.57
CA PHE A 9 -12.60 -5.81 4.62
C PHE A 9 -13.07 -7.28 4.69
N ASN A 10 -13.93 -7.67 5.64
CA ASN A 10 -14.35 -9.07 5.79
C ASN A 10 -14.93 -9.67 4.50
N ASP A 11 -15.77 -8.92 3.78
CA ASP A 11 -16.39 -9.38 2.54
C ASP A 11 -15.37 -9.62 1.41
N VAL A 12 -14.22 -8.94 1.45
CA VAL A 12 -13.14 -9.12 0.47
C VAL A 12 -12.56 -10.54 0.56
N TYR A 13 -12.58 -11.13 1.75
CA TYR A 13 -12.09 -12.50 2.00
C TYR A 13 -13.12 -13.58 1.66
N ALA A 14 -14.40 -13.24 1.45
CA ALA A 14 -15.48 -14.22 1.30
C ALA A 14 -15.25 -15.23 0.15
N SER A 15 -14.55 -14.81 -0.92
CA SER A 15 -14.22 -15.67 -2.05
C SER A 15 -12.97 -16.54 -1.86
N GLY A 16 -12.19 -16.32 -0.80
CA GLY A 16 -10.89 -16.96 -0.56
C GLY A 16 -9.77 -16.54 -1.52
N ARG A 17 -10.06 -15.74 -2.56
CA ARG A 17 -9.07 -15.26 -3.54
C ARG A 17 -8.13 -14.19 -2.98
N VAL A 18 -8.59 -13.42 -2.01
CA VAL A 18 -7.78 -12.45 -1.29
C VAL A 18 -7.34 -13.12 -0.01
N THR A 19 -6.03 -13.29 0.15
CA THR A 19 -5.43 -13.90 1.34
C THR A 19 -5.09 -12.84 2.39
N GLU A 20 -4.80 -11.62 1.95
CA GLU A 20 -4.46 -10.48 2.78
C GLU A 20 -4.96 -9.17 2.17
N ALA A 21 -5.40 -8.26 3.04
CA ALA A 21 -5.78 -6.89 2.74
C ALA A 21 -5.50 -6.05 3.97
N GLY A 22 -4.88 -4.88 3.78
CA GLY A 22 -4.57 -3.95 4.84
C GLY A 22 -4.76 -2.52 4.35
N CYS A 23 -4.97 -1.59 5.30
CA CYS A 23 -5.02 -0.18 4.98
C CYS A 23 -3.61 0.43 5.02
N ASN A 24 -3.15 1.02 3.92
CA ASN A 24 -1.86 1.70 3.84
C ASN A 24 -1.73 2.86 4.84
N ALA A 25 -2.85 3.43 5.33
CA ALA A 25 -2.82 4.43 6.39
C ALA A 25 -2.21 3.88 7.69
N HIS A 26 -2.43 2.60 8.02
CA HIS A 26 -1.80 1.97 9.18
C HIS A 26 -0.28 1.79 8.96
N GLY A 27 0.14 1.36 7.77
CA GLY A 27 1.56 1.28 7.40
C GLY A 27 2.26 2.64 7.52
N ARG A 28 1.64 3.69 7.00
CA ARG A 28 2.13 5.08 7.12
C ARG A 28 2.25 5.53 8.58
N CYS A 29 1.27 5.21 9.42
CA CYS A 29 1.32 5.54 10.84
C CYS A 29 2.51 4.88 11.54
N LYS A 30 2.79 3.60 11.23
CA LYS A 30 3.96 2.89 11.77
C LYS A 30 5.28 3.53 11.33
N LEU A 31 5.42 3.86 10.05
CA LEU A 31 6.62 4.50 9.52
C LEU A 31 6.86 5.87 10.16
N ARG A 32 5.82 6.70 10.29
CA ARG A 32 5.91 7.99 11.01
C ARG A 32 6.37 7.80 12.46
N ASN A 33 5.83 6.80 13.17
CA ASN A 33 6.24 6.54 14.55
C ASN A 33 7.71 6.06 14.62
N ALA A 34 8.21 5.39 13.58
CA ALA A 34 9.59 4.94 13.49
C ALA A 34 10.58 6.08 13.15
N GLU A 35 10.13 7.27 12.76
CA GLU A 35 11.03 8.42 12.50
C GLU A 35 11.93 8.75 13.71
N ALA A 36 11.43 8.51 14.92
CA ALA A 36 12.18 8.77 16.16
C ALA A 36 13.30 7.75 16.43
N THR A 37 13.25 6.55 15.84
CA THR A 37 14.17 5.44 16.15
C THR A 37 14.95 4.93 14.95
N GLN A 38 14.36 5.01 13.76
CA GLN A 38 14.94 4.57 12.49
C GLN A 38 14.59 5.58 11.37
N PRO A 39 15.11 6.82 11.44
CA PRO A 39 14.68 7.91 10.55
C PRO A 39 14.92 7.63 9.06
N THR A 40 16.02 6.95 8.72
CA THR A 40 16.34 6.61 7.32
C THR A 40 15.32 5.63 6.75
N LEU A 41 15.10 4.50 7.42
CA LEU A 41 14.14 3.47 6.96
C LEU A 41 12.69 3.98 7.01
N ALA A 42 12.35 4.82 7.98
CA ALA A 42 11.06 5.48 8.04
C ALA A 42 10.81 6.38 6.82
N ALA A 43 11.81 7.16 6.42
CA ALA A 43 11.73 8.02 5.24
C ALA A 43 11.63 7.21 3.94
N GLU A 44 12.47 6.18 3.78
CA GLU A 44 12.48 5.30 2.61
C GLU A 44 11.13 4.57 2.45
N GLY A 45 10.69 3.85 3.49
CA GLY A 45 9.38 3.17 3.50
C GLY A 45 8.21 4.14 3.30
N GLY A 46 8.30 5.34 3.89
CA GLY A 46 7.31 6.40 3.76
C GLY A 46 7.16 6.89 2.32
N ALA A 47 8.26 6.96 1.57
CA ALA A 47 8.27 7.40 0.18
C ALA A 47 7.47 6.45 -0.74
N PHE A 48 7.56 5.13 -0.53
CA PHE A 48 6.77 4.16 -1.29
C PHE A 48 5.27 4.38 -1.09
N ILE A 49 4.82 4.48 0.17
CA ILE A 49 3.40 4.71 0.46
C ILE A 49 2.93 6.06 -0.10
N ALA A 50 3.74 7.11 0.05
CA ALA A 50 3.42 8.43 -0.51
C ALA A 50 3.27 8.40 -2.04
N ALA A 51 4.14 7.67 -2.74
CA ALA A 51 4.07 7.52 -4.19
C ALA A 51 2.79 6.79 -4.64
N MET A 52 2.33 5.77 -3.90
CA MET A 52 1.05 5.11 -4.17
C MET A 52 -0.14 6.08 -4.02
N TYR A 53 -0.15 6.91 -2.97
CA TYR A 53 -1.19 7.94 -2.79
C TYR A 53 -1.17 8.99 -3.90
N ALA A 54 0.02 9.39 -4.38
CA ALA A 54 0.12 10.33 -5.50
C ALA A 54 -0.48 9.74 -6.79
N ALA A 55 -0.25 8.44 -7.06
CA ALA A 55 -0.85 7.76 -8.20
C ALA A 55 -2.38 7.62 -8.09
N GLU A 56 -2.91 7.42 -6.87
CA GLU A 56 -4.36 7.44 -6.62
C GLU A 56 -4.97 8.84 -6.81
N ASP A 57 -4.28 9.89 -6.35
CA ASP A 57 -4.71 11.29 -6.55
C ASP A 57 -4.73 11.65 -8.05
N GLU A 58 -3.74 11.19 -8.82
CA GLU A 58 -3.76 11.29 -10.29
C GLU A 58 -4.99 10.59 -10.89
N ALA A 59 -5.26 9.34 -10.48
CA ALA A 59 -6.43 8.60 -10.96
C ALA A 59 -7.75 9.28 -10.59
N GLN A 60 -7.82 9.90 -9.41
CA GLN A 60 -8.98 10.65 -8.94
C GLN A 60 -9.21 11.90 -9.79
N LYS A 61 -8.16 12.68 -10.06
CA LYS A 61 -8.21 13.88 -10.93
C LYS A 61 -8.62 13.56 -12.37
N LEU A 62 -8.23 12.39 -12.85
CA LEU A 62 -8.63 11.85 -14.16
C LEU A 62 -10.01 11.16 -14.12
N GLU A 63 -10.67 11.15 -12.96
CA GLU A 63 -11.98 10.53 -12.73
C GLU A 63 -12.04 9.05 -13.16
N LEU A 64 -10.91 8.33 -13.09
CA LEU A 64 -10.83 6.94 -13.53
C LEU A 64 -11.71 6.04 -12.65
N ARG A 65 -12.48 5.14 -13.27
CA ARG A 65 -13.34 4.17 -12.59
C ARG A 65 -13.25 2.79 -13.27
N GLY A 66 -13.74 1.76 -12.59
CA GLY A 66 -13.83 0.40 -13.13
C GLY A 66 -12.51 -0.10 -13.72
N ASN A 67 -12.56 -0.60 -14.96
CA ASN A 67 -11.41 -1.16 -15.66
C ASN A 67 -10.30 -0.11 -15.93
N ALA A 68 -10.66 1.16 -16.13
CA ALA A 68 -9.67 2.22 -16.35
C ALA A 68 -8.85 2.49 -15.07
N LEU A 69 -9.53 2.54 -13.91
CA LEU A 69 -8.86 2.65 -12.62
C LEU A 69 -7.98 1.42 -12.33
N LEU A 70 -8.46 0.22 -12.64
CA LEU A 70 -7.67 -1.00 -12.49
C LEU A 70 -6.41 -0.97 -13.38
N ALA A 71 -6.54 -0.56 -14.64
CA ALA A 71 -5.41 -0.46 -15.56
C ALA A 71 -4.37 0.55 -15.06
N HIS A 72 -4.81 1.72 -14.56
CA HIS A 72 -3.93 2.71 -13.94
C HIS A 72 -3.20 2.18 -12.72
N ARG A 73 -3.90 1.50 -11.81
CA ARG A 73 -3.27 0.87 -10.63
C ARG A 73 -2.24 -0.18 -11.02
N ARG A 74 -2.55 -0.99 -12.04
CA ARG A 74 -1.60 -2.00 -12.56
C ARG A 74 -0.37 -1.37 -13.20
N SER A 75 -0.51 -0.25 -13.89
CA SER A 75 0.64 0.39 -14.56
C SER A 75 1.46 1.30 -13.65
N LYS A 76 0.83 1.96 -12.67
CA LYS A 76 1.47 2.97 -11.81
C LYS A 76 1.78 2.47 -10.42
N ILE A 77 0.87 1.73 -9.79
CA ILE A 77 1.00 1.34 -8.37
C ILE A 77 1.68 -0.01 -8.23
N ARG A 78 1.36 -0.99 -9.08
CA ARG A 78 1.96 -2.33 -8.98
C ARG A 78 3.50 -2.30 -8.98
N PRO A 79 4.19 -1.55 -9.86
CA PRO A 79 5.65 -1.47 -9.82
C PRO A 79 6.20 -0.91 -8.51
N ILE A 80 5.51 0.06 -7.89
CA ILE A 80 5.89 0.64 -6.60
C ILE A 80 5.76 -0.41 -5.49
N VAL A 81 4.69 -1.22 -5.53
CA VAL A 81 4.49 -2.32 -4.59
C VAL A 81 5.60 -3.37 -4.74
N ASP A 82 5.91 -3.77 -5.98
CA ASP A 82 6.97 -4.76 -6.23
C ASP A 82 8.34 -4.26 -5.74
N GLU A 83 8.62 -2.96 -5.88
CA GLU A 83 9.85 -2.35 -5.36
C GLU A 83 9.86 -2.24 -3.84
N PHE A 84 8.72 -1.90 -3.25
CA PHE A 84 8.57 -1.83 -1.79
C PHE A 84 8.75 -3.21 -1.14
N GLU A 85 8.20 -4.27 -1.75
CA GLU A 85 8.40 -5.65 -1.33
C GLU A 85 9.90 -6.03 -1.35
N ARG A 86 10.60 -5.75 -2.46
CA ARG A 86 12.05 -5.98 -2.55
C ARG A 86 12.86 -5.18 -1.53
N TRP A 87 12.45 -3.94 -1.25
CA TRP A 87 13.10 -3.12 -0.22
C TRP A 87 12.89 -3.73 1.16
N CYS A 88 11.68 -4.17 1.50
CA CYS A 88 11.39 -4.87 2.76
C CYS A 88 12.26 -6.13 2.92
N GLU A 89 12.33 -6.98 1.89
CA GLU A 89 13.18 -8.19 1.90
C GLU A 89 14.66 -7.87 2.09
N ALA A 90 15.14 -6.75 1.54
CA ALA A 90 16.54 -6.36 1.65
C ALA A 90 16.93 -5.81 3.03
N ILE A 91 15.95 -5.36 3.83
CA ILE A 91 16.17 -4.80 5.17
C ILE A 91 15.69 -5.72 6.30
N GLU A 92 14.97 -6.81 5.98
CA GLU A 92 14.65 -7.86 6.94
C GLU A 92 15.95 -8.58 7.35
N PRO A 93 16.28 -8.64 8.66
CA PRO A 93 17.52 -9.23 9.16
C PRO A 93 17.56 -10.77 9.14
#